data_AF-A6USM9-F1
#
_entry.id   AF-A6USM9-F1
#
_cell.length_a   1.000
_cell.length_b   1.000
_cell.length_c   1.000
_cell.angle_alpha   90.00
_cell.angle_beta   90.00
_cell.angle_gamma   90.00
#
_symmetry.space_group_name_H-M   'P 1'
#
loop_
_entity.id
_entity.type
_entity.pdbx_description
1 polymer ?
#
loop_
_entity_poly.entity_id
_entity_poly.type
_entity_poly.pdbx_seq_one_letter_code
_entity_poly.pdbx_strand_id
1 'polypeptide(L)'
;MKKIVICCIILFTGLCGCILDLNDFFDYQNNVSSEILVPIDLNSFERSEELGNEVKNQEINEIDEYYIRTYVWNYNGDEWSWDLKIPKSAFEYYSNKPHNREDNYAQYALSDYDKTYLNYMVQSFKEVSKQKNYSDYDTVLFIISFVQSLEYASDDVTTGYDEYPRYPIETLVNIGGDCEDTSILAAALLNELGYDVVLLELPRHMAIGIRGGKGIYGTYYQYNGNNYYYLETTGKNWDIGEIPEEYFGKNAIVRPLIQIPRMHMEFYAQKIGQDRFYEYYNVRCNIEHIGSGIAKDLKLDIYATKLENVENYMWTSYQTLNLGDYSEGSTLEVETVLKIPKNTRTKIYCTLYGENIKEIEISTKEFYT
;
A
#
# COMPACT_ATOMS: atom_id res chain seq x y z
N MET A 1 9.05 -8.86 -36.47
CA MET A 1 8.37 -8.64 -35.19
C MET A 1 6.93 -9.07 -35.33
N LYS A 2 6.46 -9.95 -34.44
CA LYS A 2 5.03 -10.19 -34.27
C LYS A 2 4.54 -9.22 -33.19
N LYS A 3 3.40 -8.57 -33.45
CA LYS A 3 2.72 -7.76 -32.44
C LYS A 3 1.84 -8.66 -31.59
N ILE A 4 2.02 -8.61 -30.27
CA ILE A 4 1.27 -9.40 -29.30
C ILE A 4 0.58 -8.43 -28.35
N VAL A 5 -0.74 -8.57 -28.23
CA VAL A 5 -1.57 -7.73 -27.36
C VAL A 5 -1.89 -8.54 -26.11
N ILE A 6 -1.57 -7.98 -24.95
CA ILE A 6 -2.04 -8.45 -23.66
C ILE A 6 -3.41 -7.81 -23.44
N CYS A 7 -4.47 -8.58 -23.71
CA CYS A 7 -5.85 -8.16 -23.46
C CYS A 7 -6.24 -8.53 -22.04
N CYS A 8 -6.42 -7.53 -21.17
CA CYS A 8 -7.00 -7.74 -19.83
C CYS A 8 -8.35 -7.01 -19.75
N ILE A 9 -9.40 -7.73 -19.37
CA ILE A 9 -10.67 -7.13 -18.93
C ILE A 9 -10.62 -7.12 -17.40
N ILE A 10 -10.58 -5.94 -16.81
CA ILE A 10 -10.79 -5.78 -15.37
C ILE A 10 -12.25 -6.05 -15.08
N LEU A 11 -12.54 -7.15 -14.39
CA LEU A 11 -13.85 -7.37 -13.76
C LEU A 11 -13.66 -7.12 -12.27
N PHE A 12 -14.01 -5.92 -11.82
CA PHE A 12 -14.17 -5.63 -10.40
C PHE A 12 -15.44 -6.36 -9.92
N THR A 13 -15.28 -7.52 -9.28
CA THR A 13 -16.34 -8.04 -8.42
C THR A 13 -16.14 -7.44 -7.04
N GLY A 14 -16.73 -6.27 -6.82
CA GLY A 14 -16.92 -5.74 -5.48
C GLY A 14 -17.95 -6.61 -4.77
N LEU A 15 -17.50 -7.66 -4.08
CA LEU A 15 -18.31 -8.37 -3.10
C LEU A 15 -17.40 -8.95 -2.01
N CYS A 16 -17.71 -8.52 -0.80
CA CYS A 16 -17.14 -8.99 0.45
C CYS A 16 -17.19 -10.52 0.52
N GLY A 17 -16.03 -11.14 0.79
CA GLY A 17 -15.89 -12.47 1.37
C GLY A 17 -16.48 -13.65 0.59
N CYS A 18 -15.70 -14.23 -0.33
CA CYS A 18 -15.44 -15.67 -0.44
C CYS A 18 -14.51 -15.91 -1.64
N ILE A 19 -13.41 -16.63 -1.41
CA ILE A 19 -12.50 -17.10 -2.46
C ILE A 19 -13.25 -18.13 -3.30
N LEU A 20 -13.42 -17.86 -4.60
CA LEU A 20 -13.73 -18.87 -5.60
C LEU A 20 -12.56 -18.93 -6.58
N ASP A 21 -12.00 -20.13 -6.72
CA ASP A 21 -10.90 -20.45 -7.61
C ASP A 21 -11.27 -20.16 -9.08
N LEU A 22 -10.34 -19.54 -9.81
CA LEU A 22 -10.47 -19.15 -11.24
C LEU A 22 -10.77 -20.32 -12.21
N ASN A 23 -10.71 -21.57 -11.76
CA ASN A 23 -11.00 -22.74 -12.58
C ASN A 23 -12.50 -22.95 -12.86
N ASP A 24 -13.39 -22.46 -11.98
CA ASP A 24 -14.85 -22.69 -12.13
C ASP A 24 -15.52 -21.76 -13.16
N PHE A 25 -14.84 -20.70 -13.59
CA PHE A 25 -15.41 -19.74 -14.55
C PHE A 25 -15.40 -20.27 -16.00
N PHE A 26 -14.48 -21.17 -16.34
CA PHE A 26 -14.36 -21.70 -17.71
C PHE A 26 -15.34 -22.85 -18.02
N ASP A 27 -15.86 -23.54 -17.01
CA ASP A 27 -16.82 -24.64 -17.22
C ASP A 27 -18.26 -24.15 -17.44
N TYR A 28 -18.59 -22.93 -16.97
CA TYR A 28 -19.95 -22.38 -17.10
C TYR A 28 -20.30 -21.94 -18.53
N GLN A 29 -19.31 -21.70 -19.41
CA GLN A 29 -19.57 -21.30 -20.79
C GLN A 29 -19.85 -22.46 -21.77
N ASN A 30 -19.66 -23.72 -21.37
CA ASN A 30 -19.74 -24.86 -22.30
C ASN A 30 -20.98 -25.76 -22.15
N ASN A 31 -21.99 -25.38 -21.36
CA ASN A 31 -23.16 -26.25 -21.21
C ASN A 31 -24.47 -25.48 -21.03
N VAL A 32 -25.04 -24.99 -22.14
CA VAL A 32 -26.49 -24.71 -22.19
C VAL A 32 -27.05 -25.21 -23.52
N SER A 33 -27.67 -26.39 -23.48
CA SER A 33 -28.66 -26.83 -24.46
C SER A 33 -29.94 -27.26 -23.74
N SER A 34 -31.06 -26.76 -24.27
CA SER A 34 -32.46 -27.20 -24.15
C SER A 34 -33.18 -27.14 -22.79
N GLU A 35 -34.20 -26.26 -22.78
CA GLU A 35 -35.57 -26.39 -22.24
C GLU A 35 -35.82 -26.67 -20.75
N ILE A 36 -36.61 -25.80 -20.09
CA ILE A 36 -38.01 -26.05 -19.69
C ILE A 36 -38.61 -24.74 -19.12
N LEU A 37 -39.82 -24.39 -19.59
CA LEU A 37 -40.69 -23.30 -19.14
C LEU A 37 -41.52 -23.70 -17.93
N VAL A 38 -41.69 -22.80 -16.95
CA VAL A 38 -42.92 -22.68 -16.14
C VAL A 38 -43.18 -21.19 -15.82
N PRO A 39 -44.36 -20.62 -16.12
CA PRO A 39 -44.68 -19.23 -15.83
C PRO A 39 -45.25 -19.09 -14.42
N ILE A 40 -44.89 -18.01 -13.70
CA ILE A 40 -45.57 -17.62 -12.44
C ILE A 40 -46.36 -16.33 -12.69
N ASP A 41 -47.64 -16.43 -12.34
CA ASP A 41 -48.74 -15.49 -12.48
C ASP A 41 -48.58 -14.29 -11.50
N LEU A 42 -48.74 -13.07 -12.03
CA LEU A 42 -48.70 -11.81 -11.28
C LEU A 42 -50.13 -11.31 -11.11
N ASN A 43 -50.84 -11.73 -10.06
CA ASN A 43 -52.01 -11.04 -9.53
C ASN A 43 -52.48 -11.62 -8.19
N SER A 44 -51.99 -11.08 -7.08
CA SER A 44 -52.79 -10.83 -5.87
C SER A 44 -51.88 -10.32 -4.76
N PHE A 45 -51.95 -9.03 -4.40
CA PHE A 45 -51.74 -8.64 -3.00
C PHE A 45 -52.47 -7.32 -2.74
N GLU A 46 -53.56 -7.43 -2.00
CA GLU A 46 -54.31 -6.30 -1.46
C GLU A 46 -53.56 -5.66 -0.28
N ARG A 47 -53.62 -4.33 -0.29
CA ARG A 47 -53.51 -3.33 0.78
C ARG A 47 -53.50 -3.85 2.24
N SER A 48 -52.45 -3.48 2.97
CA SER A 48 -52.57 -2.92 4.33
C SER A 48 -51.46 -1.89 4.59
N GLU A 49 -51.86 -0.73 5.09
CA GLU A 49 -51.00 0.36 5.57
C GLU A 49 -50.53 0.04 7.00
N GLU A 50 -49.26 0.32 7.34
CA GLU A 50 -48.88 1.29 8.39
C GLU A 50 -47.38 1.21 8.79
N LEU A 51 -46.80 2.42 8.95
CA LEU A 51 -45.75 2.82 9.90
C LEU A 51 -44.29 2.36 9.70
N GLY A 52 -43.51 3.26 9.07
CA GLY A 52 -42.35 3.88 9.73
C GLY A 52 -41.03 3.13 9.73
N ASN A 53 -40.17 3.45 8.74
CA ASN A 53 -38.77 3.82 8.92
C ASN A 53 -38.15 4.04 7.52
N GLU A 54 -37.88 5.30 7.16
CA GLU A 54 -37.03 5.62 6.01
C GLU A 54 -35.59 5.19 6.33
N VAL A 55 -35.25 3.96 5.95
CA VAL A 55 -33.85 3.61 5.69
C VAL A 55 -33.50 4.27 4.36
N LYS A 56 -32.86 5.43 4.41
CA LYS A 56 -32.15 5.98 3.26
C LYS A 56 -30.97 5.07 2.95
N ASN A 57 -31.20 4.02 2.16
CA ASN A 57 -30.14 3.39 1.40
C ASN A 57 -29.66 4.43 0.38
N GLN A 58 -28.61 5.17 0.73
CA GLN A 58 -27.80 5.83 -0.29
C GLN A 58 -26.98 4.74 -0.97
N GLU A 59 -27.54 4.17 -2.05
CA GLU A 59 -26.71 3.57 -3.08
C GLU A 59 -25.86 4.71 -3.68
N ILE A 60 -24.64 4.86 -3.18
CA ILE A 60 -23.62 5.65 -3.85
C ILE A 60 -23.18 4.78 -5.03
N ASN A 61 -23.79 5.00 -6.19
CA ASN A 61 -23.24 4.54 -7.46
C ASN A 61 -22.01 5.40 -7.76
N GLU A 62 -20.86 5.09 -7.15
CA GLU A 62 -19.57 5.56 -7.65
C GLU A 62 -19.42 4.99 -9.06
N ILE A 63 -19.53 5.86 -10.07
CA ILE A 63 -19.11 5.50 -11.42
C ILE A 63 -17.58 5.44 -11.33
N ASP A 64 -17.02 4.23 -11.25
CA ASP A 64 -15.58 4.05 -11.30
C ASP A 64 -15.03 4.72 -12.57
N GLU A 65 -14.43 5.89 -12.42
CA GLU A 65 -13.70 6.52 -13.51
C GLU A 65 -12.31 5.88 -13.60
N TYR A 66 -11.84 5.61 -14.82
CA TYR A 66 -10.56 4.95 -15.06
C TYR A 66 -9.64 5.84 -15.90
N TYR A 67 -8.34 5.83 -15.59
CA TYR A 67 -7.30 6.11 -16.56
C TYR A 67 -7.09 4.89 -17.45
N ILE A 68 -7.07 5.10 -18.77
CA ILE A 68 -6.67 4.08 -19.73
C ILE A 68 -5.27 4.44 -20.21
N ARG A 69 -4.34 3.50 -20.09
CA ARG A 69 -2.95 3.65 -20.51
C ARG A 69 -2.54 2.51 -21.41
N THR A 70 -1.96 2.85 -22.55
CA THR A 70 -1.41 1.87 -23.50
C THR A 70 0.10 1.88 -23.39
N TYR A 71 0.68 0.74 -23.07
CA TYR A 71 2.12 0.53 -23.05
C TYR A 71 2.54 -0.32 -24.23
N VAL A 72 3.72 -0.04 -24.78
CA VAL A 72 4.31 -0.81 -25.87
C VAL A 72 5.80 -1.00 -25.60
N TRP A 73 6.26 -2.25 -25.61
CA TRP A 73 7.66 -2.58 -25.39
C TRP A 73 8.11 -3.76 -26.25
N ASN A 74 9.42 -3.97 -26.35
CA ASN A 74 9.98 -5.08 -27.10
C ASN A 74 10.69 -6.03 -26.15
N TYR A 75 10.46 -7.33 -26.33
CA TYR A 75 11.18 -8.36 -25.59
C TYR A 75 11.30 -9.63 -26.40
N ASN A 76 12.50 -10.22 -26.43
CA ASN A 76 12.81 -11.48 -27.10
C ASN A 76 12.31 -11.56 -28.57
N GLY A 77 12.45 -10.46 -29.32
CA GLY A 77 12.08 -10.36 -30.74
C GLY A 77 10.59 -10.10 -31.04
N ASP A 78 9.75 -10.04 -30.01
CA ASP A 78 8.33 -9.71 -30.11
C ASP A 78 8.05 -8.29 -29.61
N GLU A 79 7.07 -7.62 -30.23
CA GLU A 79 6.51 -6.35 -29.76
C GLU A 79 5.27 -6.66 -28.92
N TRP A 80 5.28 -6.18 -27.68
CA TRP A 80 4.22 -6.36 -26.70
C TRP A 80 3.45 -5.06 -26.54
N SER A 81 2.14 -5.16 -26.35
CA SER A 81 1.26 -4.03 -26.09
C SER A 81 0.29 -4.38 -24.97
N TRP A 82 0.02 -3.44 -24.08
CA TRP A 82 -0.93 -3.63 -22.99
C TRP A 82 -1.75 -2.39 -22.72
N ASP A 83 -3.07 -2.55 -22.74
CA ASP A 83 -4.01 -1.53 -22.28
C ASP A 83 -4.37 -1.79 -20.81
N LEU A 84 -3.85 -0.95 -19.92
CA LEU A 84 -4.12 -0.98 -18.49
C LEU A 84 -5.23 0.02 -18.16
N LYS A 85 -6.20 -0.44 -17.36
CA LYS A 85 -7.22 0.41 -16.75
C LYS A 85 -6.87 0.60 -15.28
N ILE A 86 -6.74 1.83 -14.84
CA ILE A 86 -6.37 2.17 -13.46
C ILE A 86 -7.49 3.04 -12.89
N PRO A 87 -8.17 2.64 -11.80
CA PRO A 87 -9.18 3.50 -11.20
C PRO A 87 -8.58 4.84 -10.78
N LYS A 88 -9.31 5.92 -11.05
CA LYS A 88 -8.91 7.27 -10.60
C LYS A 88 -8.85 7.33 -9.08
N SER A 89 -9.73 6.63 -8.38
CA SER A 89 -9.70 6.52 -6.90
C SER A 89 -8.38 5.95 -6.39
N ALA A 90 -7.79 4.97 -7.07
CA ALA A 90 -6.49 4.41 -6.70
C ALA A 90 -5.37 5.45 -6.90
N PHE A 91 -5.39 6.19 -8.01
CA PHE A 91 -4.44 7.28 -8.26
C PHE A 91 -4.59 8.44 -7.25
N GLU A 92 -5.82 8.81 -6.92
CA GLU A 92 -6.13 9.85 -5.93
C GLU A 92 -5.69 9.44 -4.52
N TYR A 93 -5.87 8.17 -4.15
CA TYR A 93 -5.38 7.66 -2.87
C TYR A 93 -3.87 7.87 -2.72
N TYR A 94 -3.06 7.51 -3.73
CA TYR A 94 -1.61 7.69 -3.66
C TYR A 94 -1.16 9.12 -3.83
N SER A 95 -1.81 9.89 -4.69
CA SER A 95 -1.53 11.34 -4.84
C SER A 95 -1.71 12.10 -3.53
N ASN A 96 -2.57 11.62 -2.63
CA ASN A 96 -2.83 12.22 -1.32
C ASN A 96 -1.98 11.64 -0.17
N LYS A 97 -1.19 10.58 -0.42
CA LYS A 97 -0.25 10.05 0.57
C LYS A 97 0.97 10.97 0.70
N PRO A 98 1.75 10.86 1.78
CA PRO A 98 3.02 11.57 1.88
C PRO A 98 4.06 11.07 0.86
N HIS A 99 4.74 12.00 0.18
CA HIS A 99 5.87 11.76 -0.75
C HIS A 99 7.19 12.26 -0.14
N ASN A 100 7.55 11.74 1.04
CA ASN A 100 8.75 12.19 1.76
C ASN A 100 9.96 11.33 1.38
N ARG A 101 10.96 11.92 0.72
CA ARG A 101 12.23 11.28 0.35
C ARG A 101 13.03 10.76 1.55
N GLU A 102 12.91 11.37 2.73
CA GLU A 102 13.59 10.87 3.94
C GLU A 102 13.03 9.52 4.41
N ASP A 103 11.88 9.10 3.87
CA ASP A 103 11.32 7.80 4.13
C ASP A 103 12.00 6.70 3.34
N ASN A 104 11.90 5.48 3.88
CA ASN A 104 12.48 4.31 3.25
C ASN A 104 11.74 4.03 1.94
N TYR A 105 12.34 4.31 0.78
CA TYR A 105 11.79 4.06 -0.57
C TYR A 105 11.13 2.69 -0.73
N ALA A 106 11.64 1.67 -0.03
CA ALA A 106 11.05 0.33 -0.03
C ALA A 106 9.57 0.31 0.40
N GLN A 107 9.11 1.28 1.19
CA GLN A 107 7.70 1.39 1.60
C GLN A 107 6.76 1.70 0.43
N TYR A 108 7.22 2.47 -0.57
CA TYR A 108 6.43 2.79 -1.76
C TYR A 108 6.15 1.54 -2.60
N ALA A 109 7.04 0.55 -2.58
CA ALA A 109 6.88 -0.69 -3.33
C ALA A 109 6.01 -1.74 -2.61
N LEU A 110 5.53 -1.47 -1.39
CA LEU A 110 5.00 -2.48 -0.47
C LEU A 110 3.60 -2.17 0.07
N SER A 111 2.88 -1.23 -0.54
CA SER A 111 1.49 -0.96 -0.17
C SER A 111 0.61 -2.21 -0.32
N ASP A 112 -0.14 -2.55 0.72
CA ASP A 112 -1.16 -3.61 0.64
C ASP A 112 -2.34 -3.20 -0.25
N TYR A 113 -2.60 -1.90 -0.37
CA TYR A 113 -3.63 -1.37 -1.26
C TYR A 113 -3.27 -1.59 -2.75
N ASP A 114 -1.97 -1.54 -3.08
CA ASP A 114 -1.46 -1.80 -4.43
C ASP A 114 -1.60 -3.26 -4.85
N LYS A 115 -1.53 -4.20 -3.88
CA LYS A 115 -1.51 -5.63 -4.18
C LYS A 115 -2.62 -6.04 -5.11
N THR A 116 -3.86 -5.58 -4.88
CA THR A 116 -4.99 -5.94 -5.74
C THR A 116 -4.75 -5.49 -7.19
N TYR A 117 -4.25 -4.28 -7.41
CA TYR A 117 -3.99 -3.73 -8.75
C TYR A 117 -2.78 -4.37 -9.43
N LEU A 118 -1.67 -4.48 -8.71
CA LEU A 118 -0.43 -5.06 -9.21
C LEU A 118 -0.55 -6.57 -9.43
N ASN A 119 -1.35 -7.29 -8.63
CA ASN A 119 -1.53 -8.73 -8.78
C ASN A 119 -2.09 -9.08 -10.16
N TYR A 120 -3.07 -8.33 -10.67
CA TYR A 120 -3.56 -8.54 -12.04
C TYR A 120 -2.45 -8.37 -13.09
N MET A 121 -1.60 -7.35 -12.89
CA MET A 121 -0.49 -7.14 -13.79
C MET A 121 0.50 -8.31 -13.76
N VAL A 122 0.85 -8.74 -12.56
CA VAL A 122 1.77 -9.84 -12.30
C VAL A 122 1.23 -11.16 -12.83
N GLN A 123 -0.07 -11.46 -12.66
CA GLN A 123 -0.68 -12.65 -13.27
C GLN A 123 -0.59 -12.61 -14.80
N SER A 124 -0.81 -11.45 -15.41
CA SER A 124 -0.71 -11.29 -16.86
C SER A 124 0.71 -11.59 -17.36
N PHE A 125 1.74 -11.06 -16.68
CA PHE A 125 3.13 -11.38 -16.97
C PHE A 125 3.46 -12.87 -16.79
N LYS A 126 2.92 -13.49 -15.73
CA LYS A 126 3.10 -14.90 -15.41
C LYS A 126 2.47 -15.82 -16.46
N GLU A 127 1.25 -15.51 -16.90
CA GLU A 127 0.55 -16.24 -17.95
C GLU A 127 1.29 -16.18 -19.27
N VAL A 128 1.72 -14.98 -19.68
CA VAL A 128 2.52 -14.79 -20.89
C VAL A 128 3.83 -15.55 -20.82
N SER A 129 4.54 -15.46 -19.68
CA SER A 129 5.79 -16.17 -19.46
C SER A 129 5.60 -17.68 -19.60
N LYS A 130 4.51 -18.23 -19.03
CA LYS A 130 4.16 -19.65 -19.15
C LYS A 130 3.85 -20.03 -20.60
N GLN A 131 3.07 -19.22 -21.33
CA GLN A 131 2.73 -19.48 -22.74
C GLN A 131 3.97 -19.47 -23.65
N LYS A 132 4.93 -18.59 -23.36
CA LYS A 132 6.19 -18.47 -24.11
C LYS A 132 7.28 -19.44 -23.63
N ASN A 133 7.05 -20.19 -22.57
CA ASN A 133 8.04 -21.04 -21.88
C ASN A 133 9.30 -20.25 -21.46
N TYR A 134 9.10 -19.04 -20.95
CA TYR A 134 10.17 -18.24 -20.35
C TYR A 134 10.69 -18.90 -19.07
N SER A 135 12.02 -18.88 -18.92
CA SER A 135 12.68 -19.21 -17.65
C SER A 135 12.46 -18.09 -16.63
N ASP A 136 12.79 -18.30 -15.36
CA ASP A 136 12.76 -17.21 -14.36
C ASP A 136 13.60 -16.00 -14.79
N TYR A 137 14.76 -16.26 -15.40
CA TYR A 137 15.63 -15.22 -15.96
C TYR A 137 14.87 -14.42 -17.02
N ASP A 138 14.22 -15.11 -17.95
CA ASP A 138 13.48 -14.47 -19.04
C ASP A 138 12.21 -13.77 -18.54
N THR A 139 11.54 -14.29 -17.51
CA THR A 139 10.38 -13.66 -16.90
C THR A 139 10.75 -12.37 -16.20
N VAL A 140 11.85 -12.36 -15.45
CA VAL A 140 12.37 -11.14 -14.81
C VAL A 140 12.70 -10.10 -15.89
N LEU A 141 13.47 -10.46 -16.92
CA LEU A 141 13.82 -9.52 -17.97
C LEU A 141 12.62 -9.09 -18.82
N PHE A 142 11.59 -9.93 -18.97
CA PHE A 142 10.36 -9.53 -19.63
C PHE A 142 9.65 -8.40 -18.87
N ILE A 143 9.54 -8.51 -17.54
CA ILE A 143 8.96 -7.47 -16.69
C ILE A 143 9.85 -6.22 -16.69
N ILE A 144 11.17 -6.38 -16.58
CA ILE A 144 12.11 -5.26 -16.61
C ILE A 144 12.08 -4.54 -17.95
N SER A 145 11.97 -5.25 -19.07
CA SER A 145 11.86 -4.61 -20.39
C SER A 145 10.60 -3.75 -20.53
N PHE A 146 9.51 -4.10 -19.83
CA PHE A 146 8.32 -3.26 -19.71
C PHE A 146 8.64 -2.00 -18.90
N VAL A 147 9.26 -2.12 -17.73
CA VAL A 147 9.61 -0.97 -16.89
C VAL A 147 10.60 -0.04 -17.61
N GLN A 148 11.63 -0.59 -18.25
CA GLN A 148 12.62 0.13 -19.08
C GLN A 148 12.02 0.80 -20.32
N SER A 149 10.78 0.45 -20.70
CA SER A 149 10.08 1.08 -21.82
C SER A 149 9.40 2.39 -21.46
N LEU A 150 9.19 2.64 -20.16
CA LEU A 150 8.57 3.86 -19.65
C LEU A 150 9.44 5.08 -19.93
N GLU A 151 8.81 6.26 -20.05
CA GLU A 151 9.54 7.49 -20.33
C GLU A 151 10.36 7.91 -19.11
N TYR A 152 11.66 8.12 -19.30
CA TYR A 152 12.49 8.70 -18.26
C TYR A 152 12.20 10.20 -18.15
N ALA A 153 11.75 10.63 -16.99
CA ALA A 153 11.43 12.03 -16.74
C ALA A 153 11.83 12.41 -15.31
N SER A 154 12.77 13.35 -15.18
CA SER A 154 13.21 13.87 -13.87
C SER A 154 12.08 14.60 -13.15
N ASP A 155 12.07 14.50 -11.82
CA ASP A 155 11.03 15.13 -10.98
C ASP A 155 10.91 16.65 -11.14
N ASP A 156 12.03 17.37 -11.23
CA ASP A 156 12.06 18.82 -11.49
C ASP A 156 11.20 19.24 -12.69
N VAL A 157 11.10 18.36 -13.69
CA VAL A 157 10.39 18.61 -14.95
C VAL A 157 8.92 18.19 -14.85
N THR A 158 8.59 17.19 -14.03
CA THR A 158 7.28 16.55 -14.00
C THR A 158 6.39 16.97 -12.82
N THR A 159 6.98 17.31 -11.69
CA THR A 159 6.25 17.72 -10.47
C THR A 159 6.55 19.17 -10.07
N GLY A 160 7.65 19.75 -10.59
CA GLY A 160 8.13 21.07 -10.19
C GLY A 160 8.83 21.08 -8.83
N TYR A 161 9.10 19.90 -8.26
CA TYR A 161 9.88 19.69 -7.04
C TYR A 161 11.11 18.84 -7.39
N ASP A 162 12.24 19.15 -6.76
CA ASP A 162 13.40 18.25 -6.74
C ASP A 162 13.01 17.10 -5.79
N GLU A 163 13.01 15.86 -6.30
CA GLU A 163 12.91 14.61 -5.52
C GLU A 163 11.52 14.26 -4.92
N TYR A 164 10.63 13.66 -5.73
CA TYR A 164 9.26 13.22 -5.41
C TYR A 164 9.06 11.72 -5.71
N PRO A 165 9.33 10.80 -4.76
CA PRO A 165 9.19 9.37 -4.99
C PRO A 165 7.74 8.98 -5.23
N ARG A 166 7.44 8.36 -6.37
CA ARG A 166 6.10 7.91 -6.75
C ARG A 166 5.79 6.51 -6.29
N TYR A 167 4.54 6.28 -5.92
CA TYR A 167 4.00 4.93 -5.78
C TYR A 167 3.88 4.25 -7.16
N PRO A 168 3.87 2.90 -7.24
CA PRO A 168 3.73 2.16 -8.49
C PRO A 168 2.56 2.63 -9.37
N ILE A 169 1.40 2.89 -8.77
CA ILE A 169 0.19 3.34 -9.49
C ILE A 169 0.39 4.73 -10.12
N GLU A 170 1.06 5.65 -9.43
CA GLU A 170 1.37 6.98 -9.97
C GLU A 170 2.33 6.89 -11.16
N THR A 171 3.37 6.05 -11.05
CA THR A 171 4.33 5.80 -12.14
C THR A 171 3.64 5.26 -13.39
N LEU A 172 2.70 4.33 -13.20
CA LEU A 172 1.88 3.77 -14.29
C LEU A 172 0.96 4.84 -14.90
N VAL A 173 0.21 5.59 -14.09
CA VAL A 173 -0.68 6.64 -14.61
C VAL A 173 0.10 7.73 -15.35
N ASN A 174 1.31 8.06 -14.91
CA ASN A 174 2.16 9.08 -15.53
C ASN A 174 3.00 8.55 -16.70
N ILE A 175 2.99 7.23 -16.96
CA ILE A 175 3.74 6.56 -18.04
C ILE A 175 5.26 6.75 -17.90
N GLY A 176 5.74 6.95 -16.68
CA GLY A 176 7.15 7.30 -16.47
C GLY A 176 7.45 7.87 -15.09
N GLY A 177 8.75 8.08 -14.89
CA GLY A 177 9.38 8.59 -13.69
C GLY A 177 10.90 8.58 -13.88
N ASP A 178 11.65 8.88 -12.83
CA ASP A 178 13.11 8.79 -12.85
C ASP A 178 13.61 7.47 -12.22
N CYS A 179 14.83 7.47 -11.70
CA CYS A 179 15.50 6.24 -11.29
C CYS A 179 14.83 5.57 -10.08
N GLU A 180 14.37 6.35 -9.10
CA GLU A 180 13.66 5.84 -7.93
C GLU A 180 12.30 5.25 -8.30
N ASP A 181 11.52 5.94 -9.11
CA ASP A 181 10.15 5.55 -9.46
C ASP A 181 10.11 4.22 -10.23
N THR A 182 11.00 4.12 -11.22
CA THR A 182 11.12 2.89 -12.02
C THR A 182 11.67 1.73 -11.18
N SER A 183 12.58 2.01 -10.23
CA SER A 183 13.07 1.02 -9.27
C SER A 183 11.97 0.53 -8.32
N ILE A 184 11.14 1.44 -7.80
CA ILE A 184 10.00 1.14 -6.93
C ILE A 184 8.98 0.27 -7.68
N LEU A 185 8.60 0.66 -8.90
CA LEU A 185 7.66 -0.11 -9.71
C LEU A 185 8.19 -1.51 -10.04
N ALA A 186 9.45 -1.62 -10.48
CA ALA A 186 10.07 -2.90 -10.78
C ALA A 186 10.14 -3.81 -9.55
N ALA A 187 10.55 -3.24 -8.41
CA ALA A 187 10.59 -3.94 -7.14
C ALA A 187 9.21 -4.46 -6.73
N ALA A 188 8.17 -3.63 -6.82
CA ALA A 188 6.80 -4.01 -6.48
C ALA A 188 6.29 -5.18 -7.35
N LEU A 189 6.46 -5.09 -8.67
CA LEU A 189 6.01 -6.12 -9.61
C LEU A 189 6.73 -7.47 -9.40
N LEU A 190 8.06 -7.44 -9.25
CA LEU A 190 8.85 -8.66 -9.07
C LEU A 190 8.63 -9.28 -7.68
N ASN A 191 8.51 -8.46 -6.63
CA ASN A 191 8.20 -8.93 -5.29
C ASN A 191 6.81 -9.59 -5.23
N GLU A 192 5.80 -8.98 -5.84
CA GLU A 192 4.44 -9.55 -5.91
C GLU A 192 4.41 -10.85 -6.74
N LEU A 193 5.29 -11.01 -7.73
CA LEU A 193 5.46 -12.27 -8.45
C LEU A 193 6.17 -13.37 -7.63
N GLY A 194 6.77 -13.01 -6.49
CA GLY A 194 7.45 -13.91 -5.57
C GLY A 194 8.97 -13.94 -5.70
N TYR A 195 9.57 -13.01 -6.44
CA TYR A 195 11.03 -12.86 -6.48
C TYR A 195 11.53 -12.07 -5.25
N ASP A 196 12.66 -12.50 -4.68
CA ASP A 196 13.32 -11.83 -3.56
C ASP A 196 14.16 -10.66 -4.09
N VAL A 197 13.67 -9.44 -3.85
CA VAL A 197 14.19 -8.19 -4.41
C VAL A 197 14.52 -7.19 -3.30
N VAL A 198 15.55 -6.39 -3.52
CA VAL A 198 15.93 -5.23 -2.70
C VAL A 198 16.03 -3.99 -3.59
N LEU A 199 15.86 -2.80 -3.01
CA LEU A 199 16.30 -1.57 -3.69
C LEU A 199 17.80 -1.36 -3.42
N LEU A 200 18.50 -0.86 -4.43
CA LEU A 200 19.91 -0.49 -4.36
C LEU A 200 20.02 1.01 -4.53
N GLU A 201 20.41 1.71 -3.47
CA GLU A 201 20.67 3.15 -3.52
C GLU A 201 22.16 3.38 -3.74
N LEU A 202 22.50 3.93 -4.89
CA LEU A 202 23.82 4.35 -5.30
C LEU A 202 23.91 5.88 -5.20
N PRO A 203 25.12 6.48 -5.25
CA PRO A 203 25.24 7.93 -5.23
C PRO A 203 24.44 8.59 -6.37
N ARG A 204 23.33 9.25 -6.01
CA ARG A 204 22.38 9.92 -6.93
C ARG A 204 21.74 8.99 -7.98
N HIS A 205 21.60 7.70 -7.67
CA HIS A 205 20.96 6.73 -8.56
C HIS A 205 20.26 5.64 -7.76
N MET A 206 19.20 5.09 -8.33
CA MET A 206 18.51 3.94 -7.77
C MET A 206 18.35 2.86 -8.84
N ALA A 207 18.57 1.62 -8.40
CA ALA A 207 18.30 0.42 -9.17
C ALA A 207 17.69 -0.63 -8.25
N ILE A 208 17.44 -1.83 -8.78
CA ILE A 208 17.04 -2.97 -7.96
C ILE A 208 18.14 -4.02 -7.89
N GLY A 209 18.12 -4.80 -6.82
CA GLY A 209 18.92 -6.01 -6.68
C GLY A 209 17.98 -7.20 -6.63
N ILE A 210 18.18 -8.19 -7.51
CA ILE A 210 17.41 -9.44 -7.48
C ILE A 210 18.27 -10.56 -6.90
N ARG A 211 17.72 -11.33 -5.97
CA ARG A 211 18.43 -12.46 -5.38
C ARG A 211 18.81 -13.46 -6.46
N GLY A 212 20.11 -13.68 -6.61
CA GLY A 212 20.62 -14.60 -7.62
C GLY A 212 20.57 -16.05 -7.17
N GLY A 213 20.54 -16.92 -8.17
CA GLY A 213 20.69 -18.37 -8.04
C GLY A 213 21.91 -18.89 -8.80
N LYS A 214 21.95 -20.20 -8.98
CA LYS A 214 22.98 -20.85 -9.81
C LYS A 214 22.87 -20.37 -11.25
N GLY A 215 23.96 -19.88 -11.82
CA GLY A 215 24.03 -19.46 -13.23
C GLY A 215 23.76 -17.98 -13.48
N ILE A 216 23.49 -17.19 -12.44
CA ILE A 216 23.51 -15.72 -12.52
C ILE A 216 24.95 -15.25 -12.25
N TYR A 217 25.43 -14.30 -13.05
CA TYR A 217 26.77 -13.74 -12.98
C TYR A 217 26.70 -12.22 -13.12
N GLY A 218 27.81 -11.53 -12.83
CA GLY A 218 27.91 -10.08 -12.94
C GLY A 218 28.03 -9.38 -11.58
N THR A 219 27.68 -8.10 -11.56
CA THR A 219 27.77 -7.24 -10.38
C THR A 219 26.64 -7.55 -9.41
N TYR A 220 26.97 -7.70 -8.12
CA TYR A 220 26.01 -7.95 -7.06
C TYR A 220 26.40 -7.25 -5.76
N TYR A 221 25.42 -7.09 -4.88
CA TYR A 221 25.57 -6.58 -3.53
C TYR A 221 25.13 -7.64 -2.53
N GLN A 222 25.84 -7.75 -1.41
CA GLN A 222 25.56 -8.77 -0.39
C GLN A 222 24.63 -8.22 0.68
N TYR A 223 23.60 -8.98 1.03
CA TYR A 223 22.71 -8.67 2.13
C TYR A 223 22.19 -9.96 2.78
N ASN A 224 22.28 -10.05 4.12
CA ASN A 224 21.88 -11.22 4.91
C ASN A 224 22.38 -12.58 4.36
N GLY A 225 23.63 -12.62 3.89
CA GLY A 225 24.27 -13.83 3.37
C GLY A 225 23.83 -14.23 1.95
N ASN A 226 23.02 -13.43 1.26
CA ASN A 226 22.62 -13.63 -0.14
C ASN A 226 23.29 -12.61 -1.06
N ASN A 227 23.45 -12.99 -2.34
CA ASN A 227 23.92 -12.10 -3.39
C ASN A 227 22.70 -11.57 -4.16
N TYR A 228 22.54 -10.25 -4.17
CA TYR A 228 21.52 -9.54 -4.95
C TYR A 228 22.19 -8.91 -6.17
N TYR A 229 21.94 -9.47 -7.35
CA TYR A 229 22.54 -9.03 -8.61
C TYR A 229 21.88 -7.73 -9.05
N TYR A 230 22.71 -6.77 -9.44
CA TYR A 230 22.26 -5.47 -9.91
C TYR A 230 21.38 -5.64 -11.15
N LEU A 231 20.29 -4.88 -11.22
CA LEU A 231 19.42 -4.85 -12.38
C LEU A 231 18.95 -3.43 -12.60
N GLU A 232 19.40 -2.86 -13.70
CA GLU A 232 19.09 -1.49 -14.09
C GLU A 232 17.63 -1.38 -14.57
N THR A 233 16.92 -0.38 -14.08
CA THR A 233 15.53 -0.10 -14.46
C THR A 233 15.43 1.07 -15.44
N THR A 234 16.49 1.88 -15.56
CA THR A 234 16.57 3.04 -16.45
C THR A 234 17.35 2.74 -17.73
N GLY A 235 16.84 3.21 -18.87
CA GLY A 235 17.41 2.82 -20.17
C GLY A 235 17.08 1.38 -20.56
N LYS A 236 17.50 0.96 -21.75
CA LYS A 236 16.98 -0.26 -22.40
C LYS A 236 18.05 -1.34 -22.54
N ASN A 237 17.61 -2.59 -22.43
CA ASN A 237 18.40 -3.80 -22.71
C ASN A 237 19.54 -4.08 -21.72
N TRP A 238 19.37 -3.67 -20.46
CA TRP A 238 20.27 -4.09 -19.40
C TRP A 238 19.95 -5.51 -18.94
N ASP A 239 20.98 -6.35 -18.88
CA ASP A 239 20.89 -7.71 -18.36
C ASP A 239 21.08 -7.78 -16.83
N ILE A 240 20.67 -8.89 -16.22
CA ILE A 240 20.91 -9.12 -14.79
C ILE A 240 22.42 -9.20 -14.53
N GLY A 241 22.90 -8.39 -13.59
CA GLY A 241 24.29 -8.26 -13.21
C GLY A 241 25.10 -7.28 -14.07
N GLU A 242 24.51 -6.69 -15.10
CA GLU A 242 25.11 -5.62 -15.88
C GLU A 242 24.89 -4.28 -15.18
N ILE A 243 25.96 -3.49 -15.00
CA ILE A 243 25.91 -2.21 -14.30
C ILE A 243 26.51 -1.11 -15.21
N PRO A 244 25.93 0.10 -15.24
CA PRO A 244 26.55 1.23 -15.94
C PRO A 244 27.98 1.50 -15.43
N GLU A 245 28.87 1.87 -16.35
CA GLU A 245 30.30 2.06 -16.06
C GLU A 245 30.54 3.06 -14.92
N GLU A 246 29.74 4.11 -14.83
CA GLU A 246 29.84 5.14 -13.79
C GLU A 246 29.60 4.62 -12.36
N TYR A 247 28.83 3.53 -12.23
CA TYR A 247 28.53 2.88 -10.97
C TYR A 247 29.39 1.64 -10.69
N PHE A 248 30.23 1.23 -11.64
CA PHE A 248 31.09 0.07 -11.46
C PHE A 248 32.03 0.24 -10.26
N GLY A 249 32.01 -0.72 -9.34
CA GLY A 249 32.81 -0.71 -8.12
C GLY A 249 32.37 0.31 -7.04
N LYS A 250 31.22 0.98 -7.23
CA LYS A 250 30.62 1.81 -6.18
C LYS A 250 29.93 0.92 -5.14
N ASN A 251 29.85 1.42 -3.92
CA ASN A 251 29.02 0.80 -2.88
C ASN A 251 27.58 1.26 -3.05
N ALA A 252 26.63 0.38 -2.71
CA ALA A 252 25.21 0.71 -2.63
C ALA A 252 24.71 0.48 -1.20
N ILE A 253 23.73 1.27 -0.77
CA ILE A 253 22.92 0.97 0.40
C ILE A 253 21.84 -0.01 -0.04
N VAL A 254 21.86 -1.22 0.52
CA VAL A 254 20.84 -2.23 0.24
C VAL A 254 19.63 -1.96 1.13
N ARG A 255 18.48 -1.67 0.52
CA ARG A 255 17.21 -1.43 1.21
C ARG A 255 16.29 -2.65 0.99
N PRO A 256 16.12 -3.52 2.01
CA PRO A 256 15.27 -4.68 1.89
C PRO A 256 13.79 -4.26 1.78
N LEU A 257 13.02 -5.04 1.02
CA LEU A 257 11.58 -4.87 0.94
C LEU A 257 10.90 -5.47 2.17
N ILE A 258 10.74 -4.65 3.22
CA ILE A 258 10.07 -5.01 4.47
C ILE A 258 8.99 -3.96 4.74
N GLN A 259 7.75 -4.41 4.94
CA GLN A 259 6.65 -3.53 5.34
C GLN A 259 6.90 -2.96 6.74
N ILE A 260 6.74 -1.65 6.87
CA ILE A 260 6.86 -0.92 8.13
C ILE A 260 5.56 -0.16 8.35
N PRO A 261 4.63 -0.72 9.13
CA PRO A 261 3.42 -0.01 9.53
C PRO A 261 3.78 1.26 10.30
N ARG A 262 3.12 2.35 9.95
CA ARG A 262 3.35 3.67 10.57
C ARG A 262 2.02 4.30 10.90
N MET A 263 1.92 4.80 12.12
CA MET A 263 0.73 5.44 12.61
C MET A 263 0.94 6.94 12.71
N HIS A 264 -0.12 7.69 12.50
CA HIS A 264 -0.24 9.09 12.88
C HIS A 264 -1.31 9.18 13.95
N MET A 265 -1.08 10.00 14.98
CA MET A 265 -2.04 10.17 16.06
C MET A 265 -2.14 11.64 16.46
N GLU A 266 -3.35 12.17 16.38
CA GLU A 266 -3.73 13.44 16.97
C GLU A 266 -4.61 13.20 18.19
N PHE A 267 -4.56 14.10 19.18
CA PHE A 267 -5.47 14.00 20.31
C PHE A 267 -5.97 15.37 20.79
N TYR A 268 -7.16 15.34 21.38
CA TYR A 268 -7.85 16.47 21.96
C TYR A 268 -8.33 16.10 23.35
N ALA A 269 -8.13 17.01 24.31
CA ALA A 269 -8.61 16.83 25.68
C ALA A 269 -9.43 18.06 26.10
N GLN A 270 -10.69 17.85 26.48
CA GLN A 270 -11.60 18.90 26.89
C GLN A 270 -12.25 18.58 28.24
N LYS A 271 -12.22 19.55 29.17
CA LYS A 271 -12.98 19.45 30.42
C LYS A 271 -14.48 19.45 30.12
N ILE A 272 -15.17 18.41 30.57
CA ILE A 272 -16.62 18.22 30.38
C ILE A 272 -17.43 18.38 31.67
N GLY A 273 -16.76 18.36 32.83
CA GLY A 273 -17.46 18.47 34.11
C GLY A 273 -16.53 18.44 35.31
N GLN A 274 -17.11 18.53 36.49
CA GLN A 274 -16.40 18.45 37.76
C GLN A 274 -17.35 18.05 38.90
N ASP A 275 -16.79 17.44 39.94
CA ASP A 275 -17.45 17.23 41.23
C ASP A 275 -16.64 17.89 42.35
N ARG A 276 -16.90 17.52 43.61
CA ARG A 276 -16.21 18.08 44.78
C ARG A 276 -14.69 17.82 44.77
N PHE A 277 -14.25 16.70 44.20
CA PHE A 277 -12.89 16.20 44.29
C PHE A 277 -12.20 16.05 42.94
N TYR A 278 -12.95 15.94 41.84
CA TYR A 278 -12.42 15.63 40.51
C TYR A 278 -12.92 16.56 39.41
N GLU A 279 -12.14 16.66 38.35
CA GLU A 279 -12.49 17.22 37.05
C GLU A 279 -12.53 16.10 36.01
N TYR A 280 -13.49 16.16 35.10
CA TYR A 280 -13.69 15.13 34.08
C TYR A 280 -13.28 15.69 32.73
N TYR A 281 -12.39 14.99 32.02
CA TYR A 281 -11.87 15.36 30.72
C TYR A 281 -12.28 14.31 29.70
N ASN A 282 -12.98 14.73 28.66
CA ASN A 282 -13.15 13.91 27.47
C ASN A 282 -11.86 13.98 26.65
N VAL A 283 -11.29 12.82 26.34
CA VAL A 283 -10.06 12.65 25.57
C VAL A 283 -10.41 11.88 24.31
N ARG A 284 -10.15 12.50 23.17
CA ARG A 284 -10.34 11.93 21.84
C ARG A 284 -9.00 11.76 21.15
N CYS A 285 -8.73 10.58 20.61
CA CYS A 285 -7.58 10.30 19.76
C CYS A 285 -8.06 9.95 18.35
N ASN A 286 -7.53 10.65 17.35
CA ASN A 286 -7.69 10.31 15.95
C ASN A 286 -6.41 9.60 15.50
N ILE A 287 -6.53 8.34 15.13
CA ILE A 287 -5.42 7.48 14.73
C ILE A 287 -5.58 7.15 13.25
N GLU A 288 -4.52 7.31 12.49
CA GLU A 288 -4.48 7.02 11.06
C GLU A 288 -3.30 6.09 10.73
N HIS A 289 -3.55 5.06 9.93
CA HIS A 289 -2.51 4.18 9.41
C HIS A 289 -1.96 4.73 8.09
N ILE A 290 -0.80 5.39 8.17
CA ILE A 290 -0.16 6.06 7.03
C ILE A 290 0.95 5.24 6.36
N GLY A 291 1.48 4.21 7.02
CA GLY A 291 2.53 3.31 6.49
C GLY A 291 2.00 2.10 5.72
N SER A 292 2.93 1.22 5.31
CA SER A 292 2.62 0.00 4.56
C SER A 292 2.42 -1.22 5.47
N GLY A 293 1.56 -2.14 5.05
CA GLY A 293 1.31 -3.40 5.75
C GLY A 293 0.23 -3.32 6.83
N ILE A 294 0.16 -4.35 7.68
CA ILE A 294 -0.79 -4.41 8.81
C ILE A 294 -0.08 -4.05 10.11
N ALA A 295 -0.62 -3.06 10.84
CA ALA A 295 -0.20 -2.76 12.21
C ALA A 295 -0.83 -3.80 13.15
N LYS A 296 -0.01 -4.51 13.93
CA LYS A 296 -0.44 -5.68 14.73
C LYS A 296 -0.55 -5.38 16.21
N ASP A 297 -1.60 -5.93 16.83
CA ASP A 297 -1.89 -5.82 18.27
C ASP A 297 -1.75 -4.37 18.80
N LEU A 298 -2.39 -3.43 18.09
CA LEU A 298 -2.38 -2.03 18.49
C LEU A 298 -3.08 -1.85 19.84
N LYS A 299 -2.46 -1.06 20.70
CA LYS A 299 -2.95 -0.67 22.01
C LYS A 299 -2.77 0.82 22.22
N LEU A 300 -3.74 1.44 22.86
CA LEU A 300 -3.72 2.84 23.22
C LEU A 300 -3.86 3.00 24.72
N ASP A 301 -2.81 3.55 25.33
CA ASP A 301 -2.84 3.96 26.74
C ASP A 301 -3.21 5.43 26.83
N ILE A 302 -4.25 5.75 27.58
CA ILE A 302 -4.68 7.12 27.86
C ILE A 302 -4.59 7.34 29.36
N TYR A 303 -3.76 8.29 29.78
CA TYR A 303 -3.54 8.53 31.20
C TYR A 303 -3.20 9.96 31.57
N ALA A 304 -3.45 10.33 32.84
CA ALA A 304 -3.04 11.60 33.41
C ALA A 304 -2.02 11.38 34.52
N THR A 305 -0.97 12.19 34.56
CA THR A 305 0.06 12.15 35.61
C THR A 305 0.06 13.41 36.46
N LYS A 306 0.30 13.24 37.77
CA LYS A 306 0.59 14.35 38.68
C LYS A 306 2.07 14.70 38.60
N LEU A 307 2.36 15.97 38.32
CA LEU A 307 3.71 16.50 38.20
C LEU A 307 4.15 17.05 39.57
N GLU A 308 4.74 16.20 40.41
CA GLU A 308 5.40 16.61 41.67
C GLU A 308 6.92 16.46 41.61
N ASN A 309 7.61 17.34 42.33
CA ASN A 309 9.03 17.18 42.60
C ASN A 309 9.19 16.11 43.68
N VAL A 310 9.65 14.92 43.27
CA VAL A 310 10.13 13.81 44.10
C VAL A 310 9.07 12.81 44.58
N GLU A 311 9.25 11.57 44.10
CA GLU A 311 8.82 10.26 44.60
C GLU A 311 7.32 10.00 44.89
N ASN A 312 6.73 9.26 43.94
CA ASN A 312 5.74 8.20 44.14
C ASN A 312 4.43 8.55 44.88
N TYR A 313 3.50 9.17 44.15
CA TYR A 313 2.09 8.73 44.16
C TYR A 313 1.47 8.94 42.77
N MET A 314 1.60 7.90 41.93
CA MET A 314 0.89 7.83 40.64
C MET A 314 -0.57 7.47 40.89
N TRP A 315 -1.41 8.47 41.16
CA TRP A 315 -2.80 8.31 40.74
C TRP A 315 -2.79 8.44 39.22
N THR A 316 -3.17 7.37 38.54
CA THR A 316 -3.41 7.38 37.09
C THR A 316 -4.85 6.99 36.89
N SER A 317 -5.70 7.91 36.43
CA SER A 317 -6.78 7.47 35.55
C SER A 317 -6.05 6.97 34.31
N TYR A 318 -5.97 5.66 34.19
CA TYR A 318 -5.26 4.96 33.14
C TYR A 318 -6.26 4.03 32.48
N GLN A 319 -6.33 4.11 31.16
CA GLN A 319 -7.11 3.19 30.36
C GLN A 319 -6.23 2.66 29.25
N THR A 320 -6.17 1.35 29.13
CA THR A 320 -5.61 0.67 27.96
C THR A 320 -6.76 0.17 27.12
N LEU A 321 -6.75 0.56 25.86
CA LEU A 321 -7.71 0.11 24.85
C LEU A 321 -6.98 -0.81 23.88
N ASN A 322 -7.45 -2.04 23.76
CA ASN A 322 -6.96 -2.98 22.75
C ASN A 322 -7.69 -2.67 21.44
N LEU A 323 -6.94 -2.24 20.43
CA LEU A 323 -7.45 -1.85 19.12
C LEU A 323 -7.33 -3.01 18.10
N GLY A 324 -6.46 -3.98 18.37
CA GLY A 324 -6.26 -5.15 17.52
C GLY A 324 -5.42 -4.85 16.29
N ASP A 325 -5.65 -5.61 15.21
CA ASP A 325 -4.93 -5.42 13.96
C ASP A 325 -5.60 -4.32 13.11
N TYR A 326 -4.77 -3.53 12.44
CA TYR A 326 -5.21 -2.34 11.72
C TYR A 326 -4.57 -2.27 10.33
N SER A 327 -5.41 -2.40 9.30
CA SER A 327 -4.98 -2.42 7.90
C SER A 327 -4.44 -1.08 7.44
N GLU A 328 -3.57 -1.08 6.44
CA GLU A 328 -3.10 0.14 5.78
C GLU A 328 -4.24 1.06 5.35
N GLY A 329 -4.06 2.38 5.54
CA GLY A 329 -5.02 3.41 5.13
C GLY A 329 -6.26 3.55 6.01
N SER A 330 -6.40 2.75 7.07
CA SER A 330 -7.54 2.83 7.98
C SER A 330 -7.41 3.96 9.01
N THR A 331 -8.55 4.47 9.47
CA THR A 331 -8.68 5.57 10.44
C THR A 331 -9.59 5.19 11.60
N LEU A 332 -9.15 5.46 12.84
CA LEU A 332 -9.90 5.19 14.06
C LEU A 332 -10.07 6.46 14.89
N GLU A 333 -11.29 6.70 15.36
CA GLU A 333 -11.56 7.67 16.43
C GLU A 333 -11.80 6.90 17.74
N VAL A 334 -11.04 7.25 18.78
CA VAL A 334 -11.17 6.68 20.13
C VAL A 334 -11.50 7.79 21.10
N GLU A 335 -12.55 7.61 21.90
CA GLU A 335 -13.00 8.60 22.88
C GLU A 335 -13.17 7.99 24.27
N THR A 336 -12.66 8.66 25.30
CA THR A 336 -12.82 8.24 26.70
C THR A 336 -12.84 9.41 27.67
N VAL A 337 -13.31 9.17 28.89
CA VAL A 337 -13.32 10.16 29.98
C VAL A 337 -12.26 9.84 31.03
N LEU A 338 -11.34 10.78 31.25
CA LEU A 338 -10.41 10.77 32.37
C LEU A 338 -10.98 11.55 33.56
N LYS A 339 -10.77 11.02 34.77
CA LYS A 339 -11.29 11.60 36.02
C LYS A 339 -10.17 12.15 36.90
N ILE A 340 -9.72 13.38 36.70
CA ILE A 340 -8.49 13.91 37.31
C ILE A 340 -8.76 14.62 38.65
N PRO A 341 -8.00 14.36 39.73
CA PRO A 341 -8.14 15.10 40.99
C PRO A 341 -7.98 16.61 40.80
N LYS A 342 -8.78 17.40 41.50
CA LYS A 342 -8.67 18.87 41.51
C LYS A 342 -7.38 19.35 42.16
N ASN A 343 -7.03 20.60 41.88
CA ASN A 343 -5.87 21.31 42.43
C ASN A 343 -4.56 20.55 42.20
N THR A 344 -4.39 19.97 41.01
CA THR A 344 -3.24 19.12 40.69
C THR A 344 -2.57 19.59 39.41
N ARG A 345 -1.25 19.79 39.49
CA ARG A 345 -0.40 20.06 38.32
C ARG A 345 -0.30 18.79 37.47
N THR A 346 -0.81 18.83 36.25
CA THR A 346 -1.11 17.63 35.47
C THR A 346 -0.70 17.73 34.01
N LYS A 347 -0.40 16.58 33.41
CA LYS A 347 -0.39 16.36 31.96
C LYS A 347 -1.23 15.13 31.62
N ILE A 348 -1.95 15.17 30.50
CA ILE A 348 -2.61 14.01 29.90
C ILE A 348 -1.71 13.49 28.78
N TYR A 349 -1.56 12.18 28.70
CA TYR A 349 -0.77 11.43 27.72
C TYR A 349 -1.67 10.46 26.97
N CYS A 350 -1.37 10.29 25.69
CA CYS A 350 -1.89 9.22 24.85
C CYS A 350 -0.69 8.52 24.21
N THR A 351 -0.55 7.21 24.47
CA THR A 351 0.58 6.40 24.01
C THR A 351 0.06 5.25 23.17
N LEU A 352 0.36 5.28 21.87
CA LEU A 352 -0.02 4.24 20.89
C LEU A 352 1.18 3.33 20.64
N TYR A 353 1.00 2.03 20.80
CA TYR A 353 2.04 1.01 20.60
C TYR A 353 1.44 -0.28 20.03
N GLY A 354 2.30 -1.16 19.51
CA GLY A 354 1.93 -2.45 18.92
C GLY A 354 3.17 -3.28 18.62
N GLU A 355 3.00 -4.49 18.08
CA GLU A 355 4.11 -5.44 17.87
C GLU A 355 5.15 -4.96 16.84
N ASN A 356 4.71 -4.22 15.82
CA ASN A 356 5.51 -3.89 14.65
C ASN A 356 5.42 -2.41 14.23
N ILE A 357 4.99 -1.53 15.14
CA ILE A 357 5.00 -0.07 14.94
C ILE A 357 6.02 0.59 15.87
N LYS A 358 6.48 1.77 15.49
CA LYS A 358 7.17 2.67 16.42
C LYS A 358 6.14 3.26 17.39
N GLU A 359 6.43 3.22 18.69
CA GLU A 359 5.60 3.85 19.71
C GLU A 359 5.46 5.36 19.47
N ILE A 360 4.25 5.87 19.69
CA ILE A 360 3.90 7.29 19.57
C ILE A 360 3.32 7.75 20.90
N GLU A 361 3.99 8.71 21.54
CA GLU A 361 3.47 9.39 22.72
C GLU A 361 3.24 10.86 22.43
N ILE A 362 2.01 11.31 22.68
CA ILE A 362 1.62 12.73 22.61
C ILE A 362 1.01 13.15 23.94
N SER A 363 1.24 14.40 24.34
CA SER A 363 0.76 14.90 25.62
C SER A 363 0.28 16.34 25.55
N THR A 364 -0.55 16.72 26.51
CA THR A 364 -0.97 18.11 26.65
C THR A 364 0.23 18.95 27.09
N LYS A 365 0.11 20.27 26.91
CA LYS A 365 0.87 21.17 27.79
C LYS A 365 0.47 20.88 29.24
N GLU A 366 1.37 21.21 30.14
CA GLU A 366 1.06 21.18 31.56
C GLU A 366 -0.10 22.13 31.87
N PHE A 367 -1.02 21.68 32.72
CA PHE A 367 -2.13 22.48 33.23
C PHE A 367 -2.41 22.17 34.70
N TYR A 368 -3.30 22.93 35.31
CA TYR A 368 -3.73 22.76 36.69
C TYR A 368 -5.23 22.47 36.71
N THR A 369 -5.61 21.38 37.37
CA THR A 369 -7.01 20.98 37.62
C THR A 369 -7.60 21.58 38.87
#